data_AF-A0A817NJC3-F1
#
_entry.id   AF-A0A817NJC3-F1
#
_cell.length_a   1.000
_cell.length_b   1.000
_cell.length_c   1.000
_cell.angle_alpha   90.00
_cell.angle_beta   90.00
_cell.angle_gamma   90.00
#
_symmetry.space_group_name_H-M   'P 1'
#
loop_
_entity.id
_entity.type
_entity.pdbx_description
1 polymer ?
#
loop_
_entity_poly.entity_id
_entity_poly.type
_entity_poly.pdbx_seq_one_letter_code
_entity_poly.pdbx_strand_id
1 'polypeptide(L)'
;MCEENFTPQLDNLVGVDLLNLTLTRKFSLKNEVDSFTEKRILYPTSSKSDLKTFIKCLKDRKQKVAILNGTPVRVVPTSSINVYRLQRKPVRFDTCDEEREEEEEEENKRSKKRIGYATECCCTSSNGFTKLGLALMITGVLFLVIVAAIIPLVFILKNNTGSNNSSSSSNVNVPKRLGIYYGWPSLVQGVQGNLTAAISIFSQFDLIVFGDGIASPSHGDHKNTQIIIQSLNNLGKLSFGYIDLGVTTQNLSILQMQTTVDEWAAMGINGILWDDAGYDYNVSRSRQNTMISYCHSFNLRVMMNAWNPDDVMSGSPMLLGSNDIYLLESYLISNGNYQNLAAWKIKADKCLSYANLYGISMATLSTSSTRISSSFGLTQQFSQAWFGTAIYNFQYFQATDIQYSSSNNMLYAFENLLTSYGNSWQTADVQNDSNIHFYRSTDTYILNIYGDGMTYGNGSFTLVSNG
;
A
#
# COMPACT_ATOMS: atom_id res chain seq x y z
N MET A 1 -33.22 -51.80 -1.49
CA MET A 1 -34.47 -52.06 -0.75
C MET A 1 -34.21 -51.78 0.72
N CYS A 2 -35.13 -51.04 1.34
CA CYS A 2 -35.26 -50.67 2.75
C CYS A 2 -34.36 -49.53 3.26
N GLU A 3 -35.01 -48.36 3.33
CA GLU A 3 -34.66 -47.15 4.07
C GLU A 3 -34.82 -47.35 5.58
N GLU A 4 -34.02 -46.66 6.38
CA GLU A 4 -34.36 -46.37 7.78
C GLU A 4 -34.15 -44.88 8.08
N ASN A 5 -35.22 -44.23 8.52
CA ASN A 5 -35.27 -42.89 9.09
C ASN A 5 -35.25 -43.02 10.62
N PHE A 6 -34.49 -42.17 11.31
CA PHE A 6 -34.69 -41.90 12.73
C PHE A 6 -34.40 -40.44 13.08
N THR A 7 -35.43 -39.73 13.50
CA THR A 7 -35.41 -38.46 14.26
C THR A 7 -35.66 -38.77 15.74
N PRO A 8 -35.07 -38.03 16.70
CA PRO A 8 -35.57 -38.03 18.07
C PRO A 8 -36.35 -36.75 18.40
N GLN A 9 -37.52 -36.95 19.01
CA GLN A 9 -38.32 -35.95 19.72
C GLN A 9 -37.73 -35.64 21.11
N LEU A 10 -37.91 -34.39 21.53
CA LEU A 10 -37.61 -33.83 22.84
C LEU A 10 -38.90 -33.79 23.67
N ASP A 11 -38.84 -34.26 24.92
CA ASP A 11 -39.90 -34.12 25.92
C ASP A 11 -39.34 -33.53 27.24
N ASN A 12 -40.18 -32.67 27.82
CA ASN A 12 -40.36 -32.32 29.24
C ASN A 12 -39.57 -31.17 29.93
N LEU A 13 -40.33 -30.07 30.11
CA LEU A 13 -40.74 -29.39 31.37
C LEU A 13 -39.68 -29.00 32.42
N VAL A 14 -39.65 -27.71 32.79
CA VAL A 14 -40.10 -27.15 34.10
C VAL A 14 -40.09 -25.62 34.02
N GLY A 15 -41.18 -24.99 34.49
CA GLY A 15 -41.32 -23.53 34.60
C GLY A 15 -40.85 -22.98 35.95
N VAL A 16 -40.44 -21.71 35.97
CA VAL A 16 -40.35 -20.87 37.16
C VAL A 16 -40.68 -19.43 36.76
N ASP A 17 -41.76 -18.89 37.35
CA ASP A 17 -42.12 -17.47 37.35
C ASP A 17 -41.12 -16.66 38.17
N LEU A 18 -40.65 -15.52 37.63
CA LEU A 18 -40.01 -14.47 38.42
C LEU A 18 -40.58 -13.10 38.04
N LEU A 19 -41.27 -12.51 39.03
CA LEU A 19 -41.69 -11.12 39.11
C LEU A 19 -40.51 -10.17 38.86
N ASN A 20 -40.70 -9.15 38.03
CA ASN A 20 -39.87 -7.95 38.03
C ASN A 20 -40.56 -6.82 38.80
N LEU A 21 -40.00 -6.52 39.98
CA LEU A 21 -40.22 -5.32 40.76
C LEU A 21 -39.66 -4.09 40.02
N THR A 22 -40.51 -3.14 39.66
CA THR A 22 -40.07 -1.82 39.20
C THR A 22 -40.01 -0.86 40.39
N LEU A 23 -38.80 -0.58 40.87
CA LEU A 23 -38.53 0.44 41.89
C LEU A 23 -38.53 1.83 41.24
N THR A 24 -39.56 2.62 41.48
CA THR A 24 -39.62 4.02 41.02
C THR A 24 -38.84 4.91 41.99
N ARG A 25 -37.71 5.48 41.56
CA ARG A 25 -37.06 6.60 42.25
C ARG A 25 -37.24 7.89 41.43
N LYS A 26 -38.08 8.79 41.95
CA LYS A 26 -38.23 10.17 41.48
C LYS A 26 -36.96 10.96 41.83
N PHE A 27 -36.28 11.51 40.83
CA PHE A 27 -35.46 12.70 40.99
C PHE A 27 -36.10 13.84 40.20
N SER A 28 -36.42 14.91 40.93
CA SER A 28 -36.91 16.18 40.41
C SER A 28 -35.71 17.08 40.20
N LEU A 29 -35.49 17.53 38.95
CA LEU A 29 -34.72 18.72 38.66
C LEU A 29 -35.45 19.49 37.56
N LYS A 30 -35.97 20.67 37.95
CA LYS A 30 -36.34 21.75 37.04
C LYS A 30 -35.12 22.14 36.22
N ASN A 31 -35.28 22.28 34.91
CA ASN A 31 -34.74 23.41 34.14
C ASN A 31 -35.41 23.43 32.76
N GLU A 32 -35.91 24.60 32.39
CA GLU A 32 -36.52 24.93 31.11
C GLU A 32 -35.53 24.67 29.97
N VAL A 33 -35.96 23.92 28.95
CA VAL A 33 -35.33 23.91 27.64
C VAL A 33 -36.44 23.96 26.60
N ASP A 34 -36.41 24.98 25.76
CA ASP A 34 -37.33 25.21 24.66
C ASP A 34 -37.47 23.95 23.78
N SER A 35 -38.69 23.41 23.70
CA SER A 35 -38.98 22.29 22.81
C SER A 35 -39.06 22.77 21.37
N PHE A 36 -38.10 22.38 20.53
CA PHE A 36 -38.24 22.43 19.07
C PHE A 36 -38.90 21.15 18.57
N THR A 37 -40.09 21.27 17.99
CA THR A 37 -40.78 20.15 17.35
C THR A 37 -40.29 19.99 15.91
N GLU A 38 -39.44 18.99 15.63
CA GLU A 38 -39.07 18.63 14.26
C GLU A 38 -40.22 17.84 13.62
N LYS A 39 -40.96 18.45 12.70
CA LYS A 39 -42.04 17.78 11.96
C LYS A 39 -41.49 17.27 10.63
N ARG A 40 -41.24 15.96 10.52
CA ARG A 40 -40.86 15.32 9.25
C ARG A 40 -42.11 15.00 8.45
N ILE A 41 -42.22 15.57 7.26
CA ILE A 41 -43.28 15.28 6.31
C ILE A 41 -42.65 14.48 5.17
N LEU A 42 -43.04 13.21 5.03
CA LEU A 42 -42.66 12.38 3.89
C LEU A 42 -43.66 12.62 2.77
N TYR A 43 -43.16 12.95 1.58
CA TYR A 43 -43.99 13.21 0.40
C TYR A 43 -43.61 12.24 -0.73
N PRO A 44 -44.56 11.44 -1.24
CA PRO A 44 -44.33 10.62 -2.42
C PRO A 44 -44.79 11.40 -3.65
N THR A 45 -43.87 11.96 -4.43
CA THR A 45 -44.19 12.37 -5.81
C THR A 45 -43.09 11.95 -6.77
N SER A 46 -43.50 11.54 -7.96
CA SER A 46 -42.65 10.97 -9.01
C SER A 46 -42.15 11.99 -10.04
N SER A 47 -42.43 13.30 -9.87
CA SER A 47 -42.05 14.33 -10.83
C SER A 47 -41.21 15.47 -10.22
N LYS A 48 -40.11 15.84 -10.89
CA LYS A 48 -39.20 16.92 -10.48
C LYS A 48 -39.88 18.31 -10.48
N SER A 49 -40.97 18.51 -11.22
CA SER A 49 -41.69 19.78 -11.26
C SER A 49 -42.47 20.05 -9.98
N ASP A 50 -43.06 19.01 -9.37
CA ASP A 50 -43.87 19.16 -8.16
C ASP A 50 -43.01 19.50 -6.94
N LEU A 51 -41.82 18.91 -6.86
CA LEU A 51 -40.84 19.21 -5.82
C LEU A 51 -40.38 20.68 -5.88
N LYS A 52 -40.16 21.23 -7.08
CA LYS A 52 -39.76 22.63 -7.26
C LYS A 52 -40.86 23.60 -6.80
N THR A 53 -42.11 23.34 -7.16
CA THR A 53 -43.27 24.14 -6.73
C THR A 53 -43.46 24.10 -5.21
N PHE A 54 -43.26 22.93 -4.60
CA PHE A 54 -43.35 22.78 -3.14
C PHE A 54 -42.23 23.50 -2.39
N ILE A 55 -40.97 23.37 -2.85
CA ILE A 55 -39.83 24.09 -2.25
C ILE A 55 -40.05 25.61 -2.34
N LYS A 56 -40.61 26.10 -3.45
CA LYS A 56 -40.97 27.52 -3.60
C LYS A 56 -42.00 27.95 -2.55
N CYS A 57 -43.07 27.18 -2.38
CA CYS A 57 -44.11 27.46 -1.38
C CYS A 57 -43.56 27.50 0.07
N LEU A 58 -42.63 26.60 0.43
CA LEU A 58 -42.01 26.58 1.76
C LEU A 58 -41.09 27.78 2.01
N LYS A 59 -40.33 28.19 0.98
CA LYS A 59 -39.46 29.38 1.05
C LYS A 59 -40.26 30.67 1.18
N ASP A 60 -41.37 30.79 0.45
CA ASP A 60 -42.27 31.95 0.53
C ASP A 60 -42.88 32.11 1.94
N ARG A 61 -42.99 31.00 2.69
CA ARG A 61 -43.42 30.97 4.10
C ARG A 61 -42.28 31.12 5.11
N LYS A 62 -41.06 31.47 4.65
CA LYS A 62 -39.84 31.62 5.45
C LYS A 62 -39.48 30.38 6.29
N GLN A 63 -39.85 29.18 5.84
CA GLN A 63 -39.48 27.95 6.51
C GLN A 63 -38.11 27.47 6.01
N LYS A 64 -37.23 27.06 6.95
CA LYS A 64 -35.91 26.49 6.61
C LYS A 64 -36.10 25.04 6.18
N VAL A 65 -35.59 24.67 5.00
CA VAL A 65 -35.70 23.32 4.43
C VAL A 65 -34.31 22.74 4.21
N ALA A 66 -34.06 21.53 4.70
CA ALA A 66 -32.89 20.72 4.36
C ALA A 66 -33.36 19.50 3.55
N ILE A 67 -32.71 19.24 2.41
CA ILE A 67 -33.03 18.10 1.54
C ILE A 67 -31.93 17.06 1.75
N LEU A 68 -32.30 15.84 2.16
CA LEU A 68 -31.42 14.70 2.24
C LEU A 68 -31.74 13.76 1.08
N ASN A 69 -30.79 13.53 0.18
CA ASN A 69 -30.92 12.54 -0.89
C ASN A 69 -30.46 11.18 -0.36
N GLY A 70 -31.34 10.17 -0.37
CA GLY A 70 -30.98 8.80 0.00
C GLY A 70 -32.12 7.78 -0.15
N THR A 71 -31.78 6.65 -0.75
CA THR A 71 -32.54 5.42 -1.05
C THR A 71 -33.41 4.92 0.12
N PRO A 72 -34.60 4.31 -0.12
CA PRO A 72 -35.46 3.82 0.95
C PRO A 72 -34.83 2.61 1.65
N VAL A 73 -34.54 2.74 2.95
CA VAL A 73 -34.18 1.60 3.82
C VAL A 73 -35.38 1.27 4.70
N ARG A 74 -35.74 -0.01 4.73
CA ARG A 74 -36.80 -0.59 5.57
C ARG A 74 -36.38 -0.46 7.04
N VAL A 75 -37.14 0.28 7.85
CA VAL A 75 -36.87 0.46 9.29
C VAL A 75 -37.58 -0.63 10.09
N VAL A 76 -36.80 -1.33 10.93
CA VAL A 76 -37.28 -2.11 12.08
C VAL A 76 -36.93 -1.30 13.34
N PRO A 77 -37.83 -1.14 14.33
CA PRO A 77 -37.59 -0.26 15.45
C PRO A 77 -36.79 -0.96 16.56
N THR A 78 -35.67 -0.39 16.97
CA THR A 78 -35.17 -0.54 18.35
C THR A 78 -34.64 0.80 18.87
N SER A 79 -34.81 0.97 20.17
CA SER A 79 -34.67 2.21 20.93
C SER A 79 -33.22 2.59 21.23
N SER A 80 -32.96 3.90 21.12
CA SER A 80 -31.93 4.71 21.80
C SER A 80 -30.46 4.42 21.50
N ILE A 81 -29.88 5.24 20.60
CA ILE A 81 -28.44 5.56 20.56
C ILE A 81 -28.30 7.09 20.56
N ASN A 82 -27.58 7.63 21.55
CA ASN A 82 -27.13 9.02 21.55
C ASN A 82 -25.91 9.15 20.62
N VAL A 83 -26.01 10.00 19.59
CA VAL A 83 -24.89 10.32 18.69
C VAL A 83 -24.47 11.77 18.93
N TYR A 84 -23.26 11.97 19.45
CA TYR A 84 -22.59 13.27 19.40
C TYR A 84 -22.07 13.51 17.97
N ARG A 85 -22.50 14.59 17.34
CA ARG A 85 -22.07 14.98 15.98
C ARG A 85 -20.96 16.03 16.09
N LEU A 86 -19.70 15.59 15.92
CA LEU A 86 -18.60 16.49 15.56
C LEU A 86 -18.66 16.75 14.05
N GLN A 87 -18.75 18.02 13.66
CA GLN A 87 -18.63 18.43 12.27
C GLN A 87 -17.19 18.23 11.79
N ARG A 88 -16.98 17.39 10.78
CA ARG A 88 -15.78 17.43 9.94
C ARG A 88 -16.19 17.72 8.49
N LYS A 89 -15.44 18.61 7.85
CA LYS A 89 -15.47 18.83 6.40
C LYS A 89 -14.87 17.58 5.71
N PRO A 90 -15.43 17.10 4.60
CA PRO A 90 -14.81 16.03 3.83
C PRO A 90 -13.55 16.56 3.13
N VAL A 91 -12.44 15.85 3.33
CA VAL A 91 -11.29 15.90 2.43
C VAL A 91 -11.65 15.02 1.23
N ARG A 92 -11.54 15.59 0.04
CA ARG A 92 -11.82 14.93 -1.23
C ARG A 92 -10.51 14.30 -1.69
N PHE A 93 -10.47 12.98 -1.77
CA PHE A 93 -9.42 12.29 -2.55
C PHE A 93 -9.97 12.17 -3.97
N ASP A 94 -9.40 12.95 -4.88
CA ASP A 94 -9.64 12.77 -6.31
C ASP A 94 -8.81 11.57 -6.77
N THR A 95 -9.46 10.56 -7.33
CA THR A 95 -8.85 9.38 -7.93
C THR A 95 -8.24 9.78 -9.29
N CYS A 96 -6.92 9.90 -9.36
CA CYS A 96 -6.17 10.26 -10.58
C CYS A 96 -5.52 9.06 -11.29
N ASP A 97 -5.80 7.83 -10.86
CA ASP A 97 -5.01 6.67 -11.30
C ASP A 97 -5.43 6.06 -12.64
N GLU A 98 -6.64 6.33 -13.14
CA GLU A 98 -7.13 5.69 -14.39
C GLU A 98 -6.71 6.40 -15.68
N GLU A 99 -6.38 7.70 -15.65
CA GLU A 99 -6.11 8.47 -16.89
C GLU A 99 -4.63 8.50 -17.31
N ARG A 100 -3.70 7.95 -16.50
CA ARG A 100 -2.26 8.11 -16.75
C ARG A 100 -1.55 6.92 -17.39
N GLU A 101 -2.18 5.73 -17.39
CA GLU A 101 -1.64 4.55 -18.07
C GLU A 101 -1.72 4.67 -19.61
N GLU A 102 -2.62 5.50 -20.15
CA GLU A 102 -2.68 5.79 -21.60
C GLU A 102 -1.54 6.72 -22.09
N GLU A 103 -0.94 7.55 -21.21
CA GLU A 103 0.15 8.45 -21.60
C GLU A 103 1.47 7.70 -21.86
N GLU A 104 1.73 6.60 -21.16
CA GLU A 104 2.96 5.82 -21.33
C GLU A 104 2.99 5.04 -22.66
N GLU A 105 1.82 4.66 -23.21
CA GLU A 105 1.72 4.04 -24.54
C GLU A 105 1.81 5.06 -25.69
N GLU A 106 1.34 6.30 -25.49
CA GLU A 106 1.46 7.39 -26.48
C GLU A 106 2.87 7.97 -26.55
N GLU A 107 3.58 8.13 -25.43
CA GLU A 107 4.93 8.69 -25.40
C GLU A 107 5.95 7.75 -26.06
N ASN A 108 5.76 6.43 -25.91
CA ASN A 108 6.57 5.41 -26.58
C ASN A 108 6.29 5.32 -28.09
N LYS A 109 5.11 5.77 -28.56
CA LYS A 109 4.79 5.94 -30.00
C LYS A 109 5.35 7.25 -30.57
N ARG A 110 5.45 8.32 -29.78
CA ARG A 110 6.00 9.63 -30.22
C ARG A 110 7.53 9.65 -30.34
N SER A 111 8.25 8.90 -29.51
CA SER A 111 9.73 8.85 -29.55
C SER A 111 10.28 8.22 -30.84
N LYS A 112 9.54 7.30 -31.48
CA LYS A 112 9.93 6.66 -32.75
C LYS A 112 9.69 7.50 -34.01
N LYS A 113 9.02 8.67 -33.91
CA LYS A 113 8.64 9.48 -35.07
C LYS A 113 9.48 10.76 -35.28
N ARG A 114 10.48 11.03 -34.45
CA ARG A 114 11.35 12.21 -34.57
C ARG A 114 12.81 11.84 -34.90
N ILE A 115 13.02 11.25 -36.08
CA ILE A 115 14.30 11.35 -36.80
C ILE A 115 13.95 11.73 -38.23
N GLY A 116 14.06 13.01 -38.55
CA GLY A 116 13.75 13.55 -39.87
C GLY A 116 14.11 15.03 -39.99
N TYR A 117 15.32 15.25 -40.55
CA TYR A 117 15.83 16.42 -41.28
C TYR A 117 15.40 17.84 -40.90
N ALA A 118 16.39 18.68 -40.56
CA ALA A 118 16.37 20.10 -40.89
C ALA A 118 17.78 20.58 -41.27
N THR A 119 17.98 20.75 -42.57
CA THR A 119 19.08 21.46 -43.23
C THR A 119 18.81 22.97 -43.28
N GLU A 120 19.85 23.73 -42.95
CA GLU A 120 20.30 25.05 -43.45
C GLU A 120 19.30 26.18 -43.78
N CYS A 121 19.54 27.38 -43.22
CA CYS A 121 19.95 28.56 -44.00
C CYS A 121 20.31 29.82 -43.16
N CYS A 122 21.40 30.48 -43.60
CA CYS A 122 21.70 31.92 -43.63
C CYS A 122 22.35 32.71 -42.45
N CYS A 123 23.61 33.08 -42.72
CA CYS A 123 24.18 34.45 -42.77
C CYS A 123 24.78 35.14 -41.52
N THR A 124 26.10 34.96 -41.41
CA THR A 124 27.18 35.98 -41.32
C THR A 124 27.03 37.23 -40.42
N SER A 125 27.91 37.34 -39.43
CA SER A 125 28.91 38.44 -39.43
C SER A 125 30.19 38.01 -38.72
N SER A 126 31.31 38.43 -39.29
CA SER A 126 32.69 38.04 -39.00
C SER A 126 33.29 38.82 -37.84
N ASN A 127 34.01 38.16 -36.94
CA ASN A 127 35.19 38.72 -36.27
C ASN A 127 36.19 37.60 -35.95
N GLY A 128 37.44 37.87 -36.30
CA GLY A 128 38.51 36.89 -36.45
C GLY A 128 38.85 36.12 -35.17
N PHE A 129 38.89 34.80 -35.30
CA PHE A 129 39.65 33.92 -34.44
C PHE A 129 40.61 33.11 -35.30
N THR A 130 41.89 33.13 -34.93
CA THR A 130 42.97 32.44 -35.63
C THR A 130 42.75 30.93 -35.59
N LYS A 131 42.87 30.30 -36.77
CA LYS A 131 42.60 28.87 -37.03
C LYS A 131 43.42 27.86 -36.19
N LEU A 132 44.35 28.30 -35.36
CA LEU A 132 45.15 27.41 -34.50
C LEU A 132 44.50 27.14 -33.13
N GLY A 133 43.65 28.04 -32.62
CA GLY A 133 42.99 27.87 -31.32
C GLY A 133 41.77 26.94 -31.35
N LEU A 134 41.10 26.83 -32.49
CA LEU A 134 39.87 26.03 -32.61
C LEU A 134 40.16 24.52 -32.75
N ALA A 135 41.30 24.15 -33.35
CA ALA A 135 41.70 22.75 -33.50
C ALA A 135 42.11 22.08 -32.16
N LEU A 136 42.69 22.85 -31.24
CA LEU A 136 43.08 22.39 -29.89
C LEU A 136 41.88 22.31 -28.92
N MET A 137 40.88 23.19 -29.07
CA MET A 137 39.64 23.10 -28.28
C MET A 137 38.76 21.93 -28.73
N ILE A 138 38.65 21.67 -30.04
CA ILE A 138 37.81 20.58 -30.55
C ILE A 138 38.41 19.21 -30.19
N THR A 139 39.74 19.04 -30.22
CA THR A 139 40.38 17.77 -29.83
C THR A 139 40.34 17.52 -28.32
N GLY A 140 40.49 18.56 -27.49
CA GLY A 140 40.38 18.45 -26.02
C GLY A 140 38.97 18.10 -25.54
N VAL A 141 37.94 18.73 -26.11
CA VAL A 141 36.53 18.48 -25.73
C VAL A 141 36.07 17.10 -26.25
N LEU A 142 36.48 16.69 -27.44
CA LEU A 142 36.13 15.36 -27.96
C LEU A 142 36.81 14.23 -27.16
N PHE A 143 38.05 14.43 -26.69
CA PHE A 143 38.74 13.45 -25.83
C PHE A 143 38.09 13.35 -24.44
N LEU A 144 37.65 14.46 -23.85
CA LEU A 144 36.98 14.45 -22.54
C LEU A 144 35.58 13.82 -22.59
N VAL A 145 34.83 14.05 -23.67
CA VAL A 145 33.51 13.42 -23.89
C VAL A 145 33.64 11.92 -24.16
N ILE A 146 34.64 11.50 -24.94
CA ILE A 146 34.90 10.08 -25.21
C ILE A 146 35.39 9.35 -23.93
N VAL A 147 36.28 9.97 -23.13
CA VAL A 147 36.75 9.37 -21.87
C VAL A 147 35.62 9.31 -20.83
N ALA A 148 34.75 10.33 -20.74
CA ALA A 148 33.60 10.32 -19.83
C ALA A 148 32.51 9.30 -20.23
N ALA A 149 32.38 8.98 -21.53
CA ALA A 149 31.43 7.96 -22.01
C ALA A 149 32.01 6.53 -21.93
N ILE A 150 33.33 6.35 -22.05
CA ILE A 150 33.98 5.04 -22.02
C ILE A 150 34.23 4.54 -20.59
N ILE A 151 34.49 5.42 -19.61
CA ILE A 151 34.77 5.01 -18.22
C ILE A 151 33.59 4.25 -17.57
N PRO A 152 32.31 4.65 -17.72
CA PRO A 152 31.18 3.87 -17.23
C PRO A 152 31.06 2.51 -17.95
N LEU A 153 31.34 2.49 -19.26
CA LEU A 153 31.24 1.27 -20.08
C LEU A 153 32.33 0.24 -19.74
N VAL A 154 33.53 0.70 -19.38
CA VAL A 154 34.63 -0.17 -18.93
C VAL A 154 34.38 -0.71 -17.52
N PHE A 155 33.66 0.02 -16.65
CA PHE A 155 33.28 -0.50 -15.33
C PHE A 155 32.22 -1.61 -15.41
N ILE A 156 31.34 -1.55 -16.41
CA ILE A 156 30.32 -2.59 -16.66
C ILE A 156 30.95 -3.87 -17.27
N LEU A 157 32.02 -3.75 -18.06
CA LEU A 157 32.63 -4.92 -18.72
C LEU A 157 33.74 -5.61 -17.90
N LYS A 158 34.31 -4.98 -16.88
CA LYS A 158 35.44 -5.58 -16.12
C LYS A 158 35.06 -6.54 -15.00
N ASN A 159 33.77 -6.70 -14.68
CA ASN A 159 33.32 -7.59 -13.60
C ASN A 159 33.04 -9.05 -14.02
N ASN A 160 33.22 -9.41 -15.30
CA ASN A 160 32.88 -10.76 -15.80
C ASN A 160 34.07 -11.65 -16.14
N THR A 161 35.27 -11.39 -15.59
CA THR A 161 36.40 -12.30 -15.76
C THR A 161 36.81 -12.94 -14.45
N GLY A 162 36.25 -14.13 -14.19
CA GLY A 162 36.94 -15.17 -13.41
C GLY A 162 36.80 -15.14 -11.88
N SER A 163 35.74 -14.57 -11.32
CA SER A 163 35.39 -14.90 -9.94
C SER A 163 34.78 -16.29 -9.93
N ASN A 164 35.47 -17.27 -9.32
CA ASN A 164 34.88 -18.54 -8.94
C ASN A 164 33.70 -18.24 -8.02
N ASN A 165 32.51 -18.11 -8.61
CA ASN A 165 31.25 -17.94 -7.92
C ASN A 165 30.98 -19.23 -7.14
N SER A 166 31.58 -19.34 -5.96
CA SER A 166 30.96 -20.08 -4.87
C SER A 166 29.63 -19.39 -4.61
N SER A 167 28.61 -19.83 -5.36
CA SER A 167 27.22 -19.47 -5.21
C SER A 167 26.85 -19.76 -3.77
N SER A 168 26.95 -18.75 -2.91
CA SER A 168 26.38 -18.82 -1.58
C SER A 168 24.90 -19.06 -1.81
N SER A 169 24.46 -20.29 -1.51
CA SER A 169 23.05 -20.64 -1.60
C SER A 169 22.33 -19.73 -0.60
N SER A 170 21.67 -18.70 -1.10
CA SER A 170 20.85 -17.85 -0.26
C SER A 170 19.74 -18.72 0.32
N ASN A 171 19.49 -18.58 1.63
CA ASN A 171 18.40 -19.29 2.28
C ASN A 171 17.09 -18.94 1.59
N VAL A 172 16.26 -19.96 1.36
CA VAL A 172 14.94 -19.78 0.79
C VAL A 172 13.99 -19.31 1.88
N ASN A 173 13.35 -18.17 1.71
CA ASN A 173 12.44 -17.58 2.68
C ASN A 173 10.99 -17.84 2.29
N VAL A 174 10.17 -18.10 3.31
CA VAL A 174 8.71 -18.00 3.19
C VAL A 174 8.31 -16.55 3.43
N PRO A 175 7.54 -15.91 2.54
CA PRO A 175 7.04 -14.56 2.78
C PRO A 175 6.33 -14.45 4.13
N LYS A 176 6.74 -13.46 4.90
CA LYS A 176 6.15 -13.06 6.18
C LYS A 176 4.94 -12.17 5.93
N ARG A 177 4.03 -12.06 6.90
CA ARG A 177 2.78 -11.32 6.71
C ARG A 177 2.97 -9.82 6.91
N LEU A 178 2.65 -9.04 5.89
CA LEU A 178 2.59 -7.57 5.92
C LEU A 178 1.15 -7.10 6.21
N GLY A 179 0.95 -6.15 7.13
CA GLY A 179 -0.34 -5.47 7.31
C GLY A 179 -0.17 -3.98 7.10
N ILE A 180 -1.01 -3.36 6.29
CA ILE A 180 -1.11 -1.89 6.21
C ILE A 180 -2.51 -1.50 6.69
N TYR A 181 -2.57 -0.66 7.72
CA TYR A 181 -3.81 -0.31 8.40
C TYR A 181 -3.87 1.18 8.73
N TYR A 182 -4.73 1.92 8.02
CA TYR A 182 -4.89 3.36 8.14
C TYR A 182 -6.15 3.79 8.92
N GLY A 183 -6.89 2.82 9.48
CA GLY A 183 -8.00 3.09 10.40
C GLY A 183 -7.52 3.43 11.82
N TRP A 184 -8.44 3.50 12.79
CA TRP A 184 -8.08 3.60 14.21
C TRP A 184 -7.71 2.21 14.74
N PRO A 185 -6.47 1.95 15.19
CA PRO A 185 -6.04 0.61 15.59
C PRO A 185 -6.90 -0.01 16.68
N SER A 186 -7.45 0.79 17.61
CA SER A 186 -8.36 0.28 18.64
C SER A 186 -9.74 -0.17 18.11
N LEU A 187 -10.07 0.16 16.86
CA LEU A 187 -11.33 -0.18 16.20
C LEU A 187 -11.19 -1.30 15.16
N VAL A 188 -9.99 -1.89 15.01
CA VAL A 188 -9.72 -2.96 14.02
C VAL A 188 -10.73 -4.10 14.15
N GLN A 189 -11.29 -4.53 13.03
CA GLN A 189 -12.38 -5.49 12.91
C GLN A 189 -13.56 -5.25 13.87
N GLY A 190 -13.83 -3.99 14.19
CA GLY A 190 -14.97 -3.61 15.04
C GLY A 190 -14.82 -4.01 16.51
N VAL A 191 -13.59 -4.17 17.03
CA VAL A 191 -13.37 -4.54 18.45
C VAL A 191 -13.67 -3.43 19.47
N GLN A 192 -14.14 -2.26 19.02
CA GLN A 192 -14.72 -1.19 19.86
C GLN A 192 -13.83 -0.75 21.04
N GLY A 193 -12.53 -0.62 20.83
CA GLY A 193 -11.58 -0.19 21.85
C GLY A 193 -11.03 -1.31 22.74
N ASN A 194 -11.42 -2.57 22.52
CA ASN A 194 -10.84 -3.71 23.22
C ASN A 194 -9.40 -3.97 22.75
N LEU A 195 -8.43 -3.44 23.50
CA LEU A 195 -7.02 -3.50 23.13
C LEU A 195 -6.46 -4.92 23.06
N THR A 196 -6.91 -5.84 23.93
CA THR A 196 -6.49 -7.25 23.87
C THR A 196 -6.91 -7.90 22.55
N ALA A 197 -8.14 -7.65 22.12
CA ALA A 197 -8.64 -8.15 20.83
C ALA A 197 -7.91 -7.49 19.65
N ALA A 198 -7.66 -6.18 19.71
CA ALA A 198 -6.89 -5.47 18.68
C ALA A 198 -5.47 -6.04 18.55
N ILE A 199 -4.76 -6.23 19.66
CA ILE A 199 -3.41 -6.83 19.69
C ILE A 199 -3.43 -8.24 19.09
N SER A 200 -4.42 -9.07 19.45
CA SER A 200 -4.56 -10.41 18.88
C SER A 200 -4.73 -10.38 17.36
N ILE A 201 -5.45 -9.40 16.81
CA ILE A 201 -5.61 -9.24 15.36
C ILE A 201 -4.29 -8.85 14.71
N PHE A 202 -3.63 -7.80 15.20
CA PHE A 202 -2.37 -7.33 14.63
C PHE A 202 -1.21 -8.33 14.79
N SER A 203 -1.22 -9.17 15.84
CA SER A 203 -0.16 -10.16 16.09
C SER A 203 -0.07 -11.27 15.02
N GLN A 204 -1.07 -11.38 14.15
CA GLN A 204 -1.05 -12.28 12.99
C GLN A 204 -0.06 -11.82 11.92
N PHE A 205 0.38 -10.56 11.96
CA PHE A 205 1.32 -9.98 11.02
C PHE A 205 2.73 -9.92 11.62
N ASP A 206 3.74 -10.00 10.77
CA ASP A 206 5.14 -9.87 11.15
C ASP A 206 5.63 -8.43 11.01
N LEU A 207 5.02 -7.68 10.08
CA LEU A 207 5.24 -6.27 9.86
C LEU A 207 3.88 -5.56 9.71
N ILE A 208 3.67 -4.48 10.47
CA ILE A 208 2.47 -3.66 10.44
C ILE A 208 2.84 -2.20 10.14
N VAL A 209 2.09 -1.54 9.27
CA VAL A 209 2.15 -0.08 9.03
C VAL A 209 0.88 0.56 9.57
N PHE A 210 1.01 1.57 10.42
CA PHE A 210 -0.08 2.38 10.94
C PHE A 210 -0.19 3.72 10.21
N GLY A 211 -1.42 4.16 9.96
CA GLY A 211 -1.71 5.35 9.16
C GLY A 211 -1.34 6.70 9.77
N ASP A 212 -1.44 7.72 8.92
CA ASP A 212 -1.08 9.10 9.20
C ASP A 212 -1.83 9.72 10.38
N GLY A 213 -1.21 10.72 11.03
CA GLY A 213 -1.79 11.55 12.09
C GLY A 213 -1.97 10.86 13.45
N ILE A 214 -1.93 9.52 13.52
CA ILE A 214 -2.08 8.75 14.77
C ILE A 214 -0.92 9.02 15.75
N ALA A 215 0.26 9.37 15.22
CA ALA A 215 1.44 9.76 15.99
C ALA A 215 1.17 10.94 16.93
N SER A 216 0.30 11.88 16.52
CA SER A 216 0.06 13.09 17.28
C SER A 216 -0.57 12.77 18.64
N PRO A 217 -0.03 13.31 19.76
CA PRO A 217 -0.64 13.16 21.08
C PRO A 217 -2.08 13.68 21.18
N SER A 218 -2.49 14.53 20.23
CA SER A 218 -3.87 15.05 20.13
C SER A 218 -4.85 14.09 19.44
N HIS A 219 -4.35 13.03 18.78
CA HIS A 219 -5.19 12.05 18.11
C HIS A 219 -5.94 11.19 19.12
N GLY A 220 -7.25 10.98 18.90
CA GLY A 220 -8.12 10.28 19.86
C GLY A 220 -7.70 8.82 20.14
N ASP A 221 -6.97 8.20 19.22
CA ASP A 221 -6.47 6.83 19.37
C ASP A 221 -4.97 6.70 19.69
N HIS A 222 -4.28 7.83 19.92
CA HIS A 222 -2.83 7.86 20.15
C HIS A 222 -2.40 6.92 21.27
N LYS A 223 -3.01 7.07 22.46
CA LYS A 223 -2.67 6.27 23.65
C LYS A 223 -2.94 4.78 23.45
N ASN A 224 -4.05 4.44 22.80
CA ASN A 224 -4.39 3.04 22.51
C ASN A 224 -3.40 2.42 21.53
N THR A 225 -3.04 3.16 20.48
CA THR A 225 -2.06 2.74 19.47
C THR A 225 -0.69 2.54 20.11
N GLN A 226 -0.26 3.42 21.01
CA GLN A 226 0.99 3.25 21.75
C GLN A 226 1.02 1.93 22.55
N ILE A 227 -0.08 1.57 23.23
CA ILE A 227 -0.19 0.29 23.96
C ILE A 227 -0.13 -0.91 23.00
N ILE A 228 -0.79 -0.81 21.84
CA ILE A 228 -0.76 -1.84 20.81
C ILE A 228 0.68 -2.04 20.29
N ILE A 229 1.37 -0.95 19.91
CA ILE A 229 2.76 -0.99 19.43
C ILE A 229 3.68 -1.64 20.47
N GLN A 230 3.61 -1.23 21.73
CA GLN A 230 4.43 -1.82 22.80
C GLN A 230 4.19 -3.33 22.94
N SER A 231 2.92 -3.76 22.82
CA SER A 231 2.56 -5.18 22.89
C SER A 231 3.09 -5.96 21.68
N LEU A 232 3.01 -5.39 20.47
CA LEU A 232 3.55 -5.98 19.25
C LEU A 232 5.08 -6.11 19.30
N ASN A 233 5.78 -5.09 19.80
CA ASN A 233 7.23 -5.13 20.01
C ASN A 233 7.64 -6.26 20.97
N ASN A 234 6.89 -6.45 22.06
CA ASN A 234 7.14 -7.54 23.01
C ASN A 234 6.93 -8.94 22.39
N LEU A 235 6.13 -9.02 21.32
CA LEU A 235 5.93 -10.23 20.53
C LEU A 235 6.94 -10.37 19.37
N GLY A 236 7.91 -9.46 19.26
CA GLY A 236 8.91 -9.45 18.20
C GLY A 236 8.37 -9.04 16.83
N LYS A 237 7.21 -8.37 16.78
CA LYS A 237 6.61 -7.86 15.54
C LYS A 237 7.17 -6.49 15.20
N LEU A 238 7.26 -6.18 13.91
CA LEU A 238 7.67 -4.87 13.44
C LEU A 238 6.45 -3.97 13.24
N SER A 239 6.51 -2.76 13.76
CA SER A 239 5.53 -1.69 13.56
C SER A 239 6.21 -0.50 12.87
N PHE A 240 5.53 0.08 11.88
CA PHE A 240 5.96 1.23 11.10
C PHE A 240 4.91 2.34 11.14
N GLY A 241 5.35 3.59 11.20
CA GLY A 241 4.47 4.76 11.11
C GLY A 241 4.47 5.32 9.70
N TYR A 242 3.31 5.61 9.13
CA TYR A 242 3.18 6.26 7.83
C TYR A 242 3.51 7.76 7.92
N ILE A 243 4.27 8.27 6.94
CA ILE A 243 4.43 9.70 6.66
C ILE A 243 4.57 9.91 5.14
N ASP A 244 3.86 10.89 4.59
CA ASP A 244 4.02 11.33 3.19
C ASP A 244 5.36 12.07 3.00
N LEU A 245 6.17 11.62 2.03
CA LEU A 245 7.41 12.31 1.65
C LEU A 245 7.21 13.22 0.44
N GLY A 246 6.14 13.06 -0.32
CA GLY A 246 5.89 13.73 -1.58
C GLY A 246 5.85 15.26 -1.49
N VAL A 247 6.25 15.93 -2.57
CA VAL A 247 6.19 17.40 -2.70
C VAL A 247 4.94 17.82 -3.47
N THR A 248 4.41 16.95 -4.34
CA THR A 248 3.16 17.17 -5.08
C THR A 248 1.91 16.65 -4.35
N THR A 249 2.09 16.02 -3.18
CA THR A 249 1.05 15.44 -2.33
C THR A 249 0.82 16.32 -1.08
N GLN A 250 1.15 15.87 0.14
CA GLN A 250 0.94 16.71 1.33
C GLN A 250 1.97 17.83 1.45
N ASN A 251 3.15 17.67 0.82
CA ASN A 251 4.22 18.66 0.77
C ASN A 251 4.63 19.16 2.17
N LEU A 252 4.77 18.22 3.10
CA LEU A 252 5.21 18.52 4.46
C LEU A 252 6.61 19.17 4.43
N SER A 253 6.82 20.21 5.23
CA SER A 253 8.17 20.74 5.46
C SER A 253 9.05 19.70 6.16
N ILE A 254 10.37 19.80 6.00
CA ILE A 254 11.32 18.93 6.73
C ILE A 254 11.02 18.92 8.23
N LEU A 255 10.76 20.10 8.82
CA LEU A 255 10.45 20.21 10.25
C LEU A 255 9.16 19.50 10.65
N GLN A 256 8.10 19.57 9.83
CA GLN A 256 6.85 18.84 10.11
C GLN A 256 7.08 17.34 10.07
N MET A 257 7.81 16.84 9.07
CA MET A 257 8.13 15.42 8.98
C MET A 257 8.99 14.97 10.17
N GLN A 258 9.98 15.77 10.57
CA GLN A 258 10.81 15.50 11.75
C GLN A 258 9.97 15.41 13.03
N THR A 259 9.05 16.35 13.25
CA THR A 259 8.11 16.31 14.39
C THR A 259 7.29 15.01 14.39
N THR A 260 6.75 14.60 13.24
CA THR A 260 5.98 13.34 13.16
C THR A 260 6.86 12.12 13.42
N VAL A 261 8.13 12.12 12.98
CA VAL A 261 9.10 11.07 13.32
C VAL A 261 9.37 11.03 14.82
N ASP A 262 9.56 12.19 15.47
CA ASP A 262 9.74 12.27 16.93
C ASP A 262 8.55 11.67 17.68
N GLU A 263 7.33 12.01 17.25
CA GLU A 263 6.09 11.50 17.82
C GLU A 263 5.96 9.98 17.66
N TRP A 264 6.24 9.45 16.47
CA TRP A 264 6.25 8.00 16.23
C TRP A 264 7.34 7.28 17.03
N ALA A 265 8.55 7.85 17.12
CA ALA A 265 9.65 7.31 17.90
C ALA A 265 9.29 7.27 19.40
N ALA A 266 8.62 8.30 19.93
CA ALA A 266 8.14 8.34 21.31
C ALA A 266 7.06 7.28 21.61
N MET A 267 6.34 6.79 20.60
CA MET A 267 5.42 5.66 20.73
C MET A 267 6.13 4.29 20.71
N GLY A 268 7.42 4.26 20.36
CA GLY A 268 8.24 3.05 20.31
C GLY A 268 8.12 2.27 19.02
N ILE A 269 7.81 2.93 17.89
CA ILE A 269 7.76 2.26 16.59
C ILE A 269 9.13 1.72 16.16
N ASN A 270 9.18 0.77 15.22
CA ASN A 270 10.46 0.21 14.72
C ASN A 270 10.96 0.88 13.45
N GLY A 271 10.10 1.60 12.73
CA GLY A 271 10.46 2.31 11.52
C GLY A 271 9.41 3.26 11.00
N ILE A 272 9.74 3.94 9.91
CA ILE A 272 8.85 4.88 9.20
C ILE A 272 8.67 4.41 7.76
N LEU A 273 7.43 4.37 7.29
CA LEU A 273 7.10 4.27 5.88
C LEU A 273 7.04 5.69 5.30
N TRP A 274 7.96 6.00 4.39
CA TRP A 274 7.91 7.19 3.54
C TRP A 274 7.17 6.86 2.26
N ASP A 275 5.94 7.36 2.15
CA ASP A 275 5.12 7.22 0.96
C ASP A 275 5.41 8.32 -0.07
N ASP A 276 5.00 8.11 -1.31
CA ASP A 276 5.19 9.05 -2.42
C ASP A 276 6.66 9.52 -2.54
N ALA A 277 7.61 8.60 -2.34
CA ALA A 277 9.03 8.93 -2.17
C ALA A 277 9.81 9.07 -3.49
N GLY A 278 9.14 8.85 -4.63
CA GLY A 278 9.73 8.87 -5.97
C GLY A 278 9.99 10.27 -6.54
N TYR A 279 10.76 10.33 -7.62
CA TYR A 279 11.07 11.60 -8.31
C TYR A 279 9.84 12.16 -9.04
N ASP A 280 8.91 11.29 -9.43
CA ASP A 280 7.59 11.61 -9.97
C ASP A 280 6.72 12.45 -9.02
N TYR A 281 6.99 12.39 -7.71
CA TYR A 281 6.38 13.24 -6.68
C TYR A 281 7.22 14.47 -6.33
N ASN A 282 8.16 14.85 -7.19
CA ASN A 282 9.13 15.93 -7.00
C ASN A 282 10.01 15.78 -5.75
N VAL A 283 10.19 14.56 -5.23
CA VAL A 283 11.03 14.32 -4.06
C VAL A 283 12.50 14.28 -4.46
N SER A 284 13.27 15.31 -4.15
CA SER A 284 14.72 15.29 -4.43
C SER A 284 15.48 14.24 -3.61
N ARG A 285 16.63 13.78 -4.12
CA ARG A 285 17.59 12.94 -3.37
C ARG A 285 17.99 13.56 -2.02
N SER A 286 18.13 14.88 -1.97
CA SER A 286 18.46 15.61 -0.73
C SER A 286 17.35 15.45 0.32
N ARG A 287 16.08 15.52 -0.10
CA ARG A 287 14.91 15.32 0.79
C ARG A 287 14.84 13.89 1.30
N GLN A 288 15.00 12.89 0.40
CA GLN A 288 15.09 11.48 0.79
C GLN A 288 16.20 11.26 1.82
N ASN A 289 17.43 11.68 1.52
CA ASN A 289 18.59 11.46 2.38
C ASN A 289 18.49 12.20 3.73
N THR A 290 17.89 13.40 3.74
CA THR A 290 17.63 14.15 4.97
C THR A 290 16.73 13.33 5.90
N MET A 291 15.62 12.79 5.38
CA MET A 291 14.68 12.03 6.21
C MET A 291 15.17 10.64 6.56
N ILE A 292 15.90 9.95 5.67
CA ILE A 292 16.55 8.67 5.98
C ILE A 292 17.54 8.85 7.14
N SER A 293 18.45 9.83 7.04
CA SER A 293 19.44 10.12 8.08
C SER A 293 18.77 10.46 9.41
N TYR A 294 17.66 11.19 9.36
CA TYR A 294 16.91 11.55 10.54
C TYR A 294 16.32 10.31 11.22
N CYS A 295 15.63 9.42 10.50
CA CYS A 295 15.12 8.16 11.05
C CYS A 295 16.25 7.30 11.65
N HIS A 296 17.37 7.15 10.93
CA HIS A 296 18.52 6.37 11.41
C HIS A 296 19.14 6.95 12.69
N SER A 297 19.05 8.26 12.92
CA SER A 297 19.51 8.88 14.17
C SER A 297 18.71 8.44 15.42
N PHE A 298 17.50 7.92 15.22
CA PHE A 298 16.66 7.28 16.25
C PHE A 298 16.79 5.76 16.25
N ASN A 299 17.71 5.19 15.48
CA ASN A 299 17.80 3.74 15.24
C ASN A 299 16.48 3.15 14.68
N LEU A 300 15.69 3.97 13.99
CA LEU A 300 14.50 3.53 13.27
C LEU A 300 14.89 3.01 11.89
N ARG A 301 14.18 1.98 11.43
CA ARG A 301 14.25 1.51 10.04
C ARG A 301 13.51 2.46 9.12
N VAL A 302 13.88 2.46 7.85
CA VAL A 302 13.15 3.15 6.79
C VAL A 302 12.49 2.13 5.88
N MET A 303 11.22 2.36 5.55
CA MET A 303 10.54 1.74 4.42
C MET A 303 10.24 2.83 3.38
N MET A 304 10.65 2.64 2.13
CA MET A 304 10.36 3.58 1.04
C MET A 304 9.31 2.99 0.09
N ASN A 305 8.28 3.76 -0.26
CA ASN A 305 7.34 3.43 -1.33
C ASN A 305 7.52 4.42 -2.50
N ALA A 306 7.72 3.89 -3.69
CA ALA A 306 7.86 4.69 -4.91
C ALA A 306 7.45 3.86 -6.12
N TRP A 307 6.93 4.50 -7.17
CA TRP A 307 6.55 3.79 -8.39
C TRP A 307 7.76 3.13 -9.07
N ASN A 308 8.85 3.89 -9.21
CA ASN A 308 10.12 3.44 -9.79
C ASN A 308 11.16 3.16 -8.69
N PRO A 309 11.66 1.91 -8.55
CA PRO A 309 12.69 1.58 -7.57
C PRO A 309 13.97 2.40 -7.70
N ASP A 310 14.32 2.82 -8.93
CA ASP A 310 15.54 3.59 -9.18
C ASP A 310 15.50 4.97 -8.51
N ASP A 311 14.32 5.54 -8.29
CA ASP A 311 14.18 6.87 -7.70
C ASP A 311 14.66 6.91 -6.25
N VAL A 312 14.61 5.78 -5.57
CA VAL A 312 14.97 5.65 -4.15
C VAL A 312 16.24 4.82 -3.93
N MET A 313 16.49 3.77 -4.71
CA MET A 313 17.60 2.83 -4.49
C MET A 313 18.77 2.98 -5.49
N SER A 314 18.62 3.77 -6.55
CA SER A 314 19.74 4.11 -7.43
C SER A 314 20.48 5.38 -6.97
N GLY A 315 21.62 5.67 -7.59
CA GLY A 315 22.35 6.93 -7.40
C GLY A 315 23.29 6.95 -6.19
N SER A 316 23.97 8.08 -6.02
CA SER A 316 24.92 8.29 -4.92
C SER A 316 24.89 9.73 -4.39
N PRO A 317 24.88 9.95 -3.07
CA PRO A 317 24.80 8.92 -2.03
C PRO A 317 23.35 8.41 -1.88
N MET A 318 23.18 7.09 -1.88
CA MET A 318 21.96 6.40 -1.47
C MET A 318 22.18 5.90 -0.05
N LEU A 319 21.27 6.22 0.88
CA LEU A 319 21.46 5.99 2.32
C LEU A 319 20.66 4.83 2.91
N LEU A 320 19.84 4.14 2.12
CA LEU A 320 19.20 2.91 2.57
C LEU A 320 20.25 1.79 2.73
N GLY A 321 20.04 0.94 3.72
CA GLY A 321 20.92 -0.19 4.01
C GLY A 321 20.17 -1.47 4.36
N SER A 322 20.92 -2.43 4.90
CA SER A 322 20.42 -3.79 5.17
C SER A 322 19.30 -3.90 6.23
N ASN A 323 19.07 -2.84 7.00
CA ASN A 323 17.98 -2.77 7.97
C ASN A 323 16.70 -2.15 7.38
N ASP A 324 16.77 -1.57 6.19
CA ASP A 324 15.70 -0.84 5.54
C ASP A 324 14.90 -1.75 4.59
N ILE A 325 13.75 -1.24 4.17
CA ILE A 325 12.77 -1.96 3.39
C ILE A 325 12.37 -1.12 2.18
N TYR A 326 12.12 -1.75 1.05
CA TYR A 326 11.42 -1.13 -0.07
C TYR A 326 10.06 -1.80 -0.24
N LEU A 327 9.00 -1.00 -0.34
CA LEU A 327 7.63 -1.44 -0.57
C LEU A 327 7.34 -1.41 -2.07
N LEU A 328 6.93 -2.56 -2.61
CA LEU A 328 6.43 -2.70 -3.97
C LEU A 328 4.91 -2.74 -3.94
N GLU A 329 4.29 -1.66 -4.37
CA GLU A 329 2.85 -1.50 -4.40
C GLU A 329 2.38 -0.82 -5.70
N SER A 330 1.33 -1.30 -6.37
CA SER A 330 0.76 -2.64 -6.22
C SER A 330 1.65 -3.72 -6.85
N TYR A 331 1.67 -4.93 -6.28
CA TYR A 331 2.49 -6.06 -6.75
C TYR A 331 1.63 -7.16 -7.37
N LEU A 332 1.78 -7.39 -8.68
CA LEU A 332 1.07 -8.36 -9.54
C LEU A 332 -0.44 -8.15 -9.67
N ILE A 333 -1.11 -7.67 -8.63
CA ILE A 333 -2.54 -7.38 -8.60
C ILE A 333 -2.74 -5.94 -8.12
N SER A 334 -3.39 -5.12 -8.95
CA SER A 334 -3.69 -3.71 -8.67
C SER A 334 -5.18 -3.45 -8.82
N ASN A 335 -5.82 -2.93 -7.79
CA ASN A 335 -7.27 -2.69 -7.74
C ASN A 335 -8.11 -3.91 -8.19
N GLY A 336 -7.64 -5.12 -7.88
CA GLY A 336 -8.27 -6.37 -8.29
C GLY A 336 -8.07 -6.77 -9.75
N ASN A 337 -7.16 -6.12 -10.48
CA ASN A 337 -6.77 -6.47 -11.85
C ASN A 337 -5.37 -7.08 -11.89
N TYR A 338 -5.14 -8.01 -12.81
CA TYR A 338 -3.81 -8.53 -13.09
C TYR A 338 -2.91 -7.45 -13.69
N GLN A 339 -1.64 -7.42 -13.30
CA GLN A 339 -0.62 -6.56 -13.91
C GLN A 339 0.15 -7.29 -15.00
N ASN A 340 0.68 -6.54 -15.97
CA ASN A 340 1.54 -7.06 -17.03
C ASN A 340 2.79 -7.77 -16.45
N LEU A 341 2.95 -9.07 -16.73
CA LEU A 341 4.04 -9.85 -16.15
C LEU A 341 5.44 -9.45 -16.65
N ALA A 342 5.57 -8.99 -17.89
CA ALA A 342 6.86 -8.54 -18.39
C ALA A 342 7.32 -7.26 -17.69
N ALA A 343 6.43 -6.28 -17.53
CA ALA A 343 6.70 -5.06 -16.78
C ALA A 343 6.99 -5.35 -15.30
N TRP A 344 6.19 -6.23 -14.69
CA TRP A 344 6.41 -6.70 -13.33
C TRP A 344 7.79 -7.33 -13.15
N LYS A 345 8.20 -8.24 -14.06
CA LYS A 345 9.52 -8.88 -13.99
C LYS A 345 10.66 -7.86 -14.04
N ILE A 346 10.58 -6.87 -14.93
CA ILE A 346 11.59 -5.80 -15.00
C ILE A 346 11.72 -5.07 -13.66
N LYS A 347 10.59 -4.70 -13.04
CA LYS A 347 10.59 -4.04 -11.72
C LYS A 347 11.14 -4.97 -10.63
N ALA A 348 10.71 -6.23 -10.59
CA ALA A 348 11.15 -7.20 -9.59
C ALA A 348 12.63 -7.58 -9.71
N ASP A 349 13.17 -7.74 -10.93
CA ASP A 349 14.59 -7.99 -11.18
C ASP A 349 15.47 -6.82 -10.69
N LYS A 350 15.03 -5.57 -10.89
CA LYS A 350 15.70 -4.39 -10.33
C LYS A 350 15.70 -4.42 -8.80
N CYS A 351 14.55 -4.69 -8.18
CA CYS A 351 14.46 -4.81 -6.73
C CYS A 351 15.35 -5.92 -6.18
N LEU A 352 15.39 -7.11 -6.80
CA LEU A 352 16.29 -8.18 -6.41
C LEU A 352 17.76 -7.76 -6.51
N SER A 353 18.12 -7.04 -7.56
CA SER A 353 19.48 -6.51 -7.74
C SER A 353 19.87 -5.57 -6.60
N TYR A 354 18.98 -4.65 -6.20
CA TYR A 354 19.20 -3.75 -5.07
C TYR A 354 19.21 -4.47 -3.72
N ALA A 355 18.33 -5.45 -3.52
CA ALA A 355 18.34 -6.30 -2.33
C ALA A 355 19.69 -7.02 -2.17
N ASN A 356 20.21 -7.59 -3.26
CA ASN A 356 21.51 -8.29 -3.24
C ASN A 356 22.69 -7.33 -3.03
N LEU A 357 22.63 -6.12 -3.60
CA LEU A 357 23.72 -5.15 -3.52
C LEU A 357 23.81 -4.46 -2.15
N TYR A 358 22.66 -4.11 -1.56
CA TYR A 358 22.59 -3.27 -0.36
C TYR A 358 22.04 -4.00 0.87
N GLY A 359 21.54 -5.22 0.71
CA GLY A 359 20.88 -5.99 1.77
C GLY A 359 19.47 -5.50 2.12
N ILE A 360 18.90 -4.59 1.32
CA ILE A 360 17.57 -4.01 1.55
C ILE A 360 16.52 -5.13 1.46
N SER A 361 15.63 -5.19 2.45
CA SER A 361 14.50 -6.14 2.41
C SER A 361 13.39 -5.64 1.49
N MET A 362 12.65 -6.56 0.89
CA MET A 362 11.53 -6.25 0.00
C MET A 362 10.22 -6.65 0.66
N ALA A 363 9.27 -5.71 0.67
CA ALA A 363 7.89 -5.95 1.05
C ALA A 363 7.00 -5.75 -0.19
N THR A 364 6.08 -6.68 -0.44
CA THR A 364 5.17 -6.61 -1.58
C THR A 364 3.74 -6.52 -1.08
N LEU A 365 2.93 -5.69 -1.74
CA LEU A 365 1.51 -5.56 -1.41
C LEU A 365 0.67 -5.58 -2.67
N SER A 366 -0.30 -6.49 -2.71
CA SER A 366 -1.34 -6.49 -3.74
C SER A 366 -2.55 -5.71 -3.27
N THR A 367 -3.22 -5.01 -4.18
CA THR A 367 -4.49 -4.36 -3.89
C THR A 367 -5.61 -5.05 -4.66
N SER A 368 -6.65 -5.45 -3.95
CA SER A 368 -7.91 -5.93 -4.54
C SER A 368 -8.83 -4.73 -4.83
N SER A 369 -10.10 -4.96 -5.12
CA SER A 369 -11.09 -3.89 -5.30
C SER A 369 -11.38 -3.12 -4.00
N THR A 370 -12.36 -2.19 -4.03
CA THR A 370 -12.86 -1.43 -2.87
C THR A 370 -13.20 -2.25 -1.63
N ARG A 371 -13.47 -3.56 -1.80
CA ARG A 371 -13.67 -4.47 -0.69
C ARG A 371 -13.07 -5.82 -1.01
N ILE A 372 -12.02 -6.17 -0.27
CA ILE A 372 -11.46 -7.51 -0.27
C ILE A 372 -12.37 -8.45 0.53
N SER A 373 -12.51 -9.70 0.09
CA SER A 373 -13.23 -10.73 0.84
C SER A 373 -12.27 -11.56 1.69
N SER A 374 -12.77 -12.19 2.75
CA SER A 374 -11.99 -13.17 3.53
C SER A 374 -11.57 -14.40 2.70
N SER A 375 -12.24 -14.66 1.58
CA SER A 375 -11.91 -15.73 0.63
C SER A 375 -10.86 -15.32 -0.42
N PHE A 376 -10.37 -14.08 -0.43
CA PHE A 376 -9.41 -13.63 -1.44
C PHE A 376 -8.12 -14.47 -1.42
N GLY A 377 -7.69 -14.96 -0.25
CA GLY A 377 -6.57 -15.88 -0.10
C GLY A 377 -6.70 -17.22 -0.85
N LEU A 378 -7.91 -17.56 -1.32
CA LEU A 378 -8.20 -18.77 -2.11
C LEU A 378 -8.25 -18.49 -3.62
N THR A 379 -8.03 -17.25 -4.04
CA THR A 379 -8.11 -16.85 -5.45
C THR A 379 -6.80 -17.09 -6.18
N GLN A 380 -6.89 -17.22 -7.50
CA GLN A 380 -5.70 -17.32 -8.34
C GLN A 380 -4.87 -16.03 -8.30
N GLN A 381 -5.52 -14.86 -8.14
CA GLN A 381 -4.85 -13.56 -7.96
C GLN A 381 -3.93 -13.56 -6.74
N PHE A 382 -4.45 -13.97 -5.58
CA PHE A 382 -3.63 -14.09 -4.38
C PHE A 382 -2.49 -15.09 -4.57
N SER A 383 -2.78 -16.25 -5.17
CA SER A 383 -1.73 -17.25 -5.43
C SER A 383 -0.63 -16.72 -6.36
N GLN A 384 -0.98 -16.00 -7.41
CA GLN A 384 -0.02 -15.44 -8.36
C GLN A 384 0.91 -14.44 -7.64
N ALA A 385 0.35 -13.52 -6.87
CA ALA A 385 1.10 -12.54 -6.12
C ALA A 385 1.97 -13.15 -4.99
N TRP A 386 1.43 -14.16 -4.29
CA TRP A 386 2.15 -14.92 -3.28
C TRP A 386 3.39 -15.61 -3.86
N PHE A 387 3.21 -16.39 -4.94
CA PHE A 387 4.33 -17.07 -5.61
C PHE A 387 5.27 -16.06 -6.31
N GLY A 388 4.76 -14.94 -6.80
CA GLY A 388 5.52 -13.73 -7.19
C GLY A 388 6.58 -13.34 -6.18
N THR A 389 6.11 -13.12 -4.95
CA THR A 389 6.99 -12.73 -3.84
C THR A 389 7.98 -13.86 -3.53
N ALA A 390 7.50 -15.11 -3.49
CA ALA A 390 8.31 -16.26 -3.13
C ALA A 390 9.46 -16.54 -4.11
N ILE A 391 9.22 -16.50 -5.43
CA ILE A 391 10.28 -16.80 -6.41
C ILE A 391 11.42 -15.77 -6.41
N TYR A 392 11.11 -14.53 -6.00
CA TYR A 392 12.12 -13.48 -5.82
C TYR A 392 12.79 -13.50 -4.44
N ASN A 393 12.38 -14.41 -3.55
CA ASN A 393 12.86 -14.49 -2.18
C ASN A 393 12.63 -13.19 -1.38
N PHE A 394 11.57 -12.44 -1.72
CA PHE A 394 11.19 -11.22 -1.01
C PHE A 394 10.56 -11.55 0.35
N GLN A 395 10.80 -10.69 1.34
CA GLN A 395 10.63 -11.05 2.75
C GLN A 395 9.19 -10.96 3.24
N TYR A 396 8.38 -10.03 2.73
CA TYR A 396 7.03 -9.78 3.22
C TYR A 396 6.02 -9.72 2.08
N PHE A 397 4.82 -10.26 2.31
CA PHE A 397 3.70 -10.16 1.37
C PHE A 397 2.34 -10.24 2.06
N GLN A 398 1.39 -9.44 1.56
CA GLN A 398 -0.06 -9.64 1.73
C GLN A 398 -0.85 -8.94 0.63
N ALA A 399 -2.18 -9.07 0.71
CA ALA A 399 -3.13 -8.29 -0.08
C ALA A 399 -4.04 -7.46 0.84
N THR A 400 -4.52 -6.33 0.33
CA THR A 400 -5.47 -5.43 1.01
C THR A 400 -6.56 -4.92 0.06
N ASP A 401 -7.57 -4.25 0.59
CA ASP A 401 -8.43 -3.38 -0.20
C ASP A 401 -7.73 -2.03 -0.49
N ILE A 402 -8.17 -1.32 -1.53
CA ILE A 402 -7.61 -0.01 -1.92
C ILE A 402 -7.80 1.10 -0.86
N GLN A 403 -8.56 0.84 0.21
CA GLN A 403 -8.80 1.81 1.27
C GLN A 403 -7.83 1.63 2.43
N TYR A 404 -7.01 0.57 2.45
CA TYR A 404 -6.06 0.27 3.52
C TYR A 404 -6.71 0.32 4.91
N SER A 405 -7.94 -0.19 4.99
CA SER A 405 -8.76 -0.16 6.21
C SER A 405 -9.19 1.23 6.73
N SER A 406 -8.82 2.34 6.08
CA SER A 406 -9.08 3.71 6.55
C SER A 406 -10.57 4.01 6.74
N SER A 407 -11.44 3.43 5.91
CA SER A 407 -12.87 3.70 5.90
C SER A 407 -13.73 2.56 6.45
N ASN A 408 -13.15 1.37 6.67
CA ASN A 408 -13.90 0.16 7.06
C ASN A 408 -13.36 -0.55 8.32
N ASN A 409 -12.16 -0.19 8.80
CA ASN A 409 -11.45 -0.84 9.91
C ASN A 409 -11.22 -2.36 9.72
N MET A 410 -11.23 -2.86 8.48
CA MET A 410 -11.05 -4.28 8.18
C MET A 410 -9.61 -4.58 7.78
N LEU A 411 -8.93 -5.39 8.57
CA LEU A 411 -7.59 -5.90 8.26
C LEU A 411 -7.66 -7.41 8.00
N TYR A 412 -7.19 -7.84 6.83
CA TYR A 412 -7.28 -9.23 6.38
C TYR A 412 -5.92 -9.90 6.48
N ALA A 413 -5.88 -11.04 7.19
CA ALA A 413 -4.72 -11.91 7.27
C ALA A 413 -5.03 -13.18 6.46
N PHE A 414 -4.33 -13.34 5.34
CA PHE A 414 -4.42 -14.52 4.50
C PHE A 414 -3.33 -15.52 4.86
N GLU A 415 -3.70 -16.80 4.82
CA GLU A 415 -2.79 -17.89 5.14
C GLU A 415 -1.67 -18.02 4.11
N ASN A 416 -0.52 -18.53 4.59
CA ASN A 416 0.60 -18.81 3.72
C ASN A 416 0.26 -20.04 2.87
N LEU A 417 0.47 -19.97 1.56
CA LEU A 417 0.16 -21.11 0.68
C LEU A 417 1.12 -22.29 0.86
N LEU A 418 2.33 -22.02 1.37
CA LEU A 418 3.30 -23.01 1.79
C LEU A 418 4.05 -22.52 3.04
N THR A 419 4.45 -23.47 3.89
CA THR A 419 5.21 -23.21 5.13
C THR A 419 6.72 -23.46 4.98
N SER A 420 7.15 -24.03 3.86
CA SER A 420 8.55 -24.19 3.47
C SER A 420 8.62 -24.37 1.95
N TYR A 421 9.71 -23.88 1.36
CA TYR A 421 10.03 -24.14 -0.04
C TYR A 421 11.30 -24.99 -0.20
N GLY A 422 11.84 -25.52 0.90
CA GLY A 422 13.18 -26.14 0.90
C GLY A 422 14.25 -25.22 1.50
N ASN A 423 15.52 -25.57 1.31
CA ASN A 423 16.64 -24.90 1.99
C ASN A 423 17.48 -24.02 1.08
N SER A 424 17.55 -24.35 -0.21
CA SER A 424 18.43 -23.67 -1.16
C SER A 424 17.79 -23.45 -2.53
N TRP A 425 18.14 -22.34 -3.16
CA TRP A 425 17.81 -22.09 -4.57
C TRP A 425 18.75 -22.87 -5.49
N GLN A 426 18.19 -23.53 -6.52
CA GLN A 426 18.95 -24.21 -7.57
C GLN A 426 19.39 -23.24 -8.68
N THR A 427 18.74 -22.08 -8.78
CA THR A 427 19.10 -21.01 -9.71
C THR A 427 19.25 -19.67 -8.98
N ALA A 428 20.23 -18.87 -9.41
CA ALA A 428 20.47 -17.54 -8.87
C ALA A 428 19.33 -16.57 -9.24
N ASP A 429 18.77 -16.71 -10.43
CA ASP A 429 17.77 -15.81 -10.99
C ASP A 429 16.45 -16.52 -11.29
N VAL A 430 15.37 -15.73 -11.33
CA VAL A 430 14.06 -16.13 -11.85
C VAL A 430 14.17 -16.39 -13.35
N GLN A 431 13.75 -17.59 -13.76
CA GLN A 431 13.74 -18.05 -15.14
C GLN A 431 12.40 -17.80 -15.81
N ASN A 432 12.38 -17.84 -17.14
CA ASN A 432 11.17 -17.75 -17.94
C ASN A 432 11.34 -18.52 -19.25
N ASP A 433 10.28 -19.18 -19.71
CA ASP A 433 10.24 -19.80 -21.05
C ASP A 433 9.43 -18.96 -22.05
N SER A 434 8.66 -17.99 -21.55
CA SER A 434 7.76 -17.13 -22.29
C SER A 434 7.49 -15.85 -21.49
N ASN A 435 6.72 -14.91 -22.06
CA ASN A 435 6.31 -13.68 -21.35
C ASN A 435 5.11 -13.91 -20.41
N ILE A 436 4.61 -15.13 -20.33
CA ILE A 436 3.42 -15.51 -19.56
C ILE A 436 3.72 -16.55 -18.48
N HIS A 437 4.97 -17.00 -18.36
CA HIS A 437 5.39 -18.02 -17.41
C HIS A 437 6.79 -17.74 -16.86
N PHE A 438 6.85 -17.58 -15.54
CA PHE A 438 8.06 -17.33 -14.76
C PHE A 438 8.18 -18.38 -13.66
N TYR A 439 9.39 -18.86 -13.43
CA TYR A 439 9.61 -19.90 -12.43
C TYR A 439 10.98 -19.79 -11.77
N ARG A 440 11.10 -20.43 -10.61
CA ARG A 440 12.38 -20.61 -9.93
C ARG A 440 12.36 -21.89 -9.11
N SER A 441 13.47 -22.62 -9.14
CA SER A 441 13.59 -23.92 -8.49
C SER A 441 14.37 -23.83 -7.19
N THR A 442 13.88 -24.51 -6.17
CA THR A 442 14.59 -24.84 -4.94
C THR A 442 15.04 -26.31 -4.98
N ASP A 443 15.72 -26.77 -3.93
CA ASP A 443 16.00 -28.19 -3.70
C ASP A 443 14.74 -29.07 -3.54
N THR A 444 13.56 -28.47 -3.30
CA THR A 444 12.32 -29.20 -3.04
C THR A 444 11.24 -28.98 -4.10
N TYR A 445 11.11 -27.75 -4.61
CA TYR A 445 10.01 -27.35 -5.49
C TYR A 445 10.47 -26.55 -6.69
N ILE A 446 9.70 -26.60 -7.77
CA ILE A 446 9.69 -25.56 -8.80
C ILE A 446 8.49 -24.67 -8.52
N LEU A 447 8.73 -23.40 -8.22
CA LEU A 447 7.69 -22.40 -7.98
C LEU A 447 7.37 -21.72 -9.31
N ASN A 448 6.11 -21.61 -9.66
CA ASN A 448 5.65 -21.16 -10.97
C ASN A 448 4.64 -20.02 -10.85
N ILE A 449 4.70 -19.10 -11.81
CA ILE A 449 3.75 -18.00 -12.00
C ILE A 449 3.35 -17.99 -13.46
N TYR A 450 2.04 -18.02 -13.70
CA TYR A 450 1.43 -17.92 -15.01
C TYR A 450 0.56 -16.68 -15.10
N GLY A 451 0.39 -16.12 -16.29
CA GLY A 451 -0.59 -15.06 -16.54
C GLY A 451 -0.39 -14.32 -17.84
N ASP A 452 -1.46 -13.76 -18.40
CA ASP A 452 -1.37 -12.81 -19.53
C ASP A 452 -1.26 -11.35 -19.07
N GLY A 453 -1.37 -11.12 -17.76
CA GLY A 453 -1.36 -9.80 -17.16
C GLY A 453 -2.61 -8.96 -17.45
N MET A 454 -3.72 -9.61 -17.85
CA MET A 454 -4.99 -8.94 -18.11
C MET A 454 -6.18 -9.77 -17.62
N THR A 455 -6.34 -11.00 -18.12
CA THR A 455 -7.55 -11.80 -17.91
C THR A 455 -7.32 -12.99 -16.98
N TYR A 456 -6.10 -13.52 -16.93
CA TYR A 456 -5.78 -14.65 -16.08
C TYR A 456 -4.39 -14.52 -15.45
N GLY A 457 -4.26 -15.15 -14.29
CA GLY A 457 -3.01 -15.30 -13.59
C GLY A 457 -3.13 -16.39 -12.55
N ASN A 458 -2.06 -17.13 -12.28
CA ASN A 458 -2.05 -18.21 -11.31
C ASN A 458 -0.65 -18.44 -10.76
N GLY A 459 -0.53 -18.75 -9.48
CA GLY A 459 0.71 -19.23 -8.88
C GLY A 459 0.58 -20.68 -8.46
N SER A 460 1.65 -21.47 -8.59
CA SER A 460 1.64 -22.88 -8.21
C SER A 460 3.04 -23.40 -7.90
N PHE A 461 3.14 -24.64 -7.45
CA PHE A 461 4.40 -25.32 -7.22
C PHE A 461 4.32 -26.78 -7.70
N THR A 462 5.46 -27.34 -8.09
CA THR A 462 5.63 -28.76 -8.40
C THR A 462 6.82 -29.32 -7.63
N LEU A 463 6.75 -30.58 -7.21
CA LEU A 463 7.90 -31.24 -6.57
C LEU A 463 9.03 -31.42 -7.58
N VAL A 464 10.26 -31.16 -7.16
CA VAL A 464 11.44 -31.57 -7.94
C VAL A 464 11.51 -33.10 -7.90
N SER A 465 11.41 -33.75 -9.05
CA SER A 465 11.57 -35.20 -9.14
C SER A 465 13.04 -35.53 -8.85
N ASN A 466 13.28 -36.21 -7.74
CA ASN A 466 14.56 -36.88 -7.50
C ASN A 466 14.68 -37.98 -8.56
N GLY A 467 15.50 -37.72 -9.58
CA GLY A 467 15.77 -38.66 -10.68
C GLY A 467 16.45 -39.94 -10.21
#